data_AF-A0A2L2WN40-F1
#
_entry.id   AF-A0A2L2WN40-F1
#
_cell.length_a   1.000
_cell.length_b   1.000
_cell.length_c   1.000
_cell.angle_alpha   90.00
_cell.angle_beta   90.00
_cell.angle_gamma   90.00
#
_symmetry.space_group_name_H-M   'P 1'
#
loop_
_entity.id
_entity.type
_entity.pdbx_description
1 polymer ?
#
loop_
_entity_poly.entity_id
_entity_poly.type
_entity_poly.pdbx_seq_one_letter_code
_entity_poly.pdbx_strand_id
1 'polypeptide(L)'
;MANIYIRTSRYVAAFMRATGDGMSMPAHQPVVFSPYTQEYVVLANGLRIVPEAKQHRASCYSQSAWQNMLRGRLPQGGKPIILRNPEDYLSYAEICTLEQLNNRTKTDAYEFLCVQIPREIYVNGHVERTTKSYTLDSSAANQLRKLLRESFIRVFLDFETRNRIFAQANNIHRSDVEIMERFFMEYDIPVSHDLNERETLRRLKQRWHNEATYLASSPAIIKDGLVSRIDEHELTGGRPKYDGED
;
A
#
# COMPACT_ATOMS: atom_id res chain seq x y z
N MET A 1 -18.39 -5.90 1.58
CA MET A 1 -17.87 -4.76 2.36
C MET A 1 -17.45 -3.66 1.41
N ALA A 2 -17.18 -2.45 1.89
CA ALA A 2 -16.69 -1.36 1.04
C ALA A 2 -15.18 -1.51 0.81
N ASN A 3 -14.68 -0.93 -0.29
CA ASN A 3 -13.27 -0.97 -0.66
C ASN A 3 -12.71 0.44 -0.89
N ILE A 4 -11.38 0.55 -0.82
CA ILE A 4 -10.62 1.70 -1.33
C ILE A 4 -9.58 1.22 -2.33
N TYR A 5 -9.11 2.14 -3.18
CA TYR A 5 -8.12 1.87 -4.22
C TYR A 5 -6.95 2.80 -4.02
N ILE A 6 -5.84 2.27 -3.50
CA ILE A 6 -4.67 3.06 -3.10
C ILE A 6 -3.54 2.91 -4.11
N ARG A 7 -2.96 4.02 -4.54
CA ARG A 7 -1.82 4.01 -5.47
C ARG A 7 -0.57 3.51 -4.75
N THR A 8 0.05 2.46 -5.27
CA THR A 8 1.35 1.97 -4.82
C THR A 8 2.21 1.57 -6.02
N SER A 9 3.44 1.11 -5.79
CA SER A 9 4.24 0.58 -6.89
C SER A 9 3.68 -0.76 -7.36
N ARG A 10 3.81 -1.10 -8.64
CA ARG A 10 3.30 -2.37 -9.18
C ARG A 10 3.86 -3.60 -8.44
N TYR A 11 5.11 -3.55 -7.99
CA TYR A 11 5.74 -4.63 -7.26
C TYR A 11 5.13 -4.83 -5.87
N VAL A 12 4.85 -3.72 -5.17
CA VAL A 12 4.18 -3.76 -3.87
C VAL A 12 2.74 -4.22 -4.04
N ALA A 13 2.03 -3.75 -5.07
CA ALA A 13 0.67 -4.20 -5.35
C ALA A 13 0.59 -5.71 -5.64
N ALA A 14 1.46 -6.21 -6.52
CA ALA A 14 1.56 -7.63 -6.84
C ALA A 14 1.93 -8.47 -5.60
N PHE A 15 2.96 -8.04 -4.85
CA PHE A 15 3.34 -8.68 -3.60
C PHE A 15 2.17 -8.80 -2.61
N MET A 16 1.44 -7.71 -2.39
CA MET A 16 0.30 -7.69 -1.46
C MET A 16 -0.85 -8.61 -1.89
N ARG A 17 -0.99 -8.86 -3.20
CA ARG A 17 -1.97 -9.81 -3.73
C ARG A 17 -1.51 -11.27 -3.62
N ALA A 18 -0.20 -11.51 -3.59
CA ALA A 18 0.37 -12.83 -3.49
C ALA A 18 0.67 -13.27 -2.05
N THR A 19 0.76 -12.33 -1.09
CA THR A 19 0.84 -12.64 0.33
C THR A 19 -0.47 -13.27 0.82
N GLY A 20 -0.49 -14.59 1.00
CA GLY A 20 -1.66 -15.36 1.42
C GLY A 20 -1.51 -16.86 1.17
N ASP A 21 -2.63 -17.55 0.90
CA ASP A 21 -2.75 -19.01 0.79
C ASP A 21 -2.13 -19.64 -0.50
N GLY A 22 -1.10 -19.01 -1.06
CA GLY A 22 -0.30 -19.56 -2.17
C GLY A 22 -0.81 -19.28 -3.58
N MET A 23 -1.85 -18.46 -3.77
CA MET A 23 -2.30 -17.98 -5.08
C MET A 23 -2.43 -16.47 -5.10
N SER A 24 -1.89 -15.83 -6.15
CA SER A 24 -2.01 -14.39 -6.37
C SER A 24 -3.47 -14.01 -6.66
N MET A 25 -3.98 -13.06 -5.89
CA MET A 25 -5.33 -12.54 -6.08
C MET A 25 -5.44 -11.68 -7.35
N PRO A 26 -6.57 -11.72 -8.08
CA PRO A 26 -6.84 -10.77 -9.16
C PRO A 26 -6.87 -9.31 -8.68
N ALA A 27 -6.57 -8.37 -9.57
CA ALA A 27 -6.50 -6.93 -9.24
C ALA A 27 -7.79 -6.34 -8.63
N HIS A 28 -8.96 -6.88 -8.98
CA HIS A 28 -10.25 -6.43 -8.45
C HIS A 28 -10.59 -7.01 -7.07
N GLN A 29 -9.94 -8.12 -6.68
CA GLN A 29 -10.17 -8.75 -5.39
C GLN A 29 -9.49 -7.93 -4.29
N PRO A 30 -10.22 -7.58 -3.22
CA PRO A 30 -9.65 -6.71 -2.19
C PRO A 30 -8.69 -7.48 -1.28
N VAL A 31 -7.54 -6.88 -1.01
CA VAL A 31 -6.66 -7.30 0.10
C VAL A 31 -7.35 -6.98 1.41
N VAL A 32 -7.37 -7.95 2.33
CA VAL A 32 -7.96 -7.80 3.66
C VAL A 32 -6.84 -7.82 4.68
N PHE A 33 -6.69 -6.72 5.42
CA PHE A 33 -5.73 -6.66 6.52
C PHE A 33 -6.35 -7.20 7.81
N SER A 34 -5.55 -7.92 8.59
CA SER A 34 -5.98 -8.42 9.90
C SER A 34 -6.18 -7.24 10.87
N PRO A 35 -7.21 -7.28 11.75
CA PRO A 35 -7.47 -6.24 12.74
C PRO A 35 -6.28 -5.89 13.65
N TYR A 36 -5.31 -6.80 13.76
CA TYR A 36 -4.15 -6.68 14.62
C TYR A 36 -2.90 -6.13 13.90
N THR A 37 -3.00 -5.71 12.64
CA THR A 37 -1.87 -5.16 11.89
C THR A 37 -1.90 -3.63 11.84
N GLN A 38 -0.73 -3.02 11.63
CA GLN A 38 -0.59 -1.57 11.57
C GLN A 38 -1.38 -0.95 10.41
N GLU A 39 -1.50 -1.68 9.29
CA GLU A 39 -2.31 -1.28 8.14
C GLU A 39 -3.78 -1.11 8.54
N TYR A 40 -4.31 -2.04 9.34
CA TYR A 40 -5.69 -1.96 9.83
C TYR A 40 -5.89 -0.78 10.77
N VAL A 41 -4.92 -0.50 11.65
CA VAL A 41 -4.97 0.68 12.54
C VAL A 41 -5.02 1.98 11.74
N VAL A 42 -4.22 2.09 10.67
CA VAL A 42 -4.25 3.25 9.77
C VAL A 42 -5.58 3.35 9.03
N LEU A 43 -6.14 2.23 8.58
CA LEU A 43 -7.46 2.21 7.94
C LEU A 43 -8.54 2.66 8.93
N ALA A 44 -8.63 2.04 10.10
CA ALA A 44 -9.68 2.32 11.08
C ALA A 44 -9.69 3.79 11.53
N ASN A 45 -8.52 4.40 11.69
CA ASN A 45 -8.39 5.79 12.15
C ASN A 45 -8.35 6.83 11.02
N GLY A 46 -8.00 6.43 9.79
CA GLY A 46 -7.80 7.32 8.65
C GLY A 46 -9.01 7.47 7.74
N LEU A 47 -10.01 6.58 7.87
CA LEU A 47 -11.18 6.56 6.99
C LEU A 47 -12.13 7.71 7.28
N ARG A 48 -12.50 8.42 6.22
CA ARG A 48 -13.48 9.50 6.27
C ARG A 48 -14.10 9.77 4.90
N ILE A 49 -15.22 10.47 4.92
CA ILE A 49 -15.79 11.05 3.70
C ILE A 49 -15.00 12.34 3.41
N VAL A 50 -14.12 12.28 2.41
CA VAL A 50 -13.29 13.43 2.03
C VAL A 50 -14.06 14.30 1.03
N PRO A 51 -14.26 15.60 1.29
CA PRO A 51 -14.86 16.51 0.33
C PRO A 51 -14.05 16.58 -0.96
N GLU A 52 -14.71 16.72 -2.10
CA GLU A 52 -14.10 16.75 -3.44
C GLU A 52 -12.83 17.62 -3.52
N ALA A 53 -12.88 18.85 -3.00
CA ALA A 53 -11.76 19.78 -3.03
C ALA A 53 -10.49 19.29 -2.30
N LYS A 54 -10.64 18.32 -1.39
CA LYS A 54 -9.55 17.71 -0.59
C LYS A 54 -9.23 16.28 -1.01
N GLN A 55 -9.94 15.72 -1.98
CA GLN A 55 -9.58 14.42 -2.55
C GLN A 55 -8.28 14.60 -3.31
N HIS A 56 -7.19 14.06 -2.75
CA HIS A 56 -5.89 14.15 -3.37
C HIS A 56 -5.89 13.29 -4.63
N ARG A 57 -6.00 13.98 -5.77
CA ARG A 57 -6.10 13.40 -7.10
C ARG A 57 -4.97 12.38 -7.30
N ALA A 58 -5.34 11.15 -7.64
CA ALA A 58 -4.46 10.02 -7.94
C ALA A 58 -3.66 9.38 -6.79
N SER A 59 -4.01 9.57 -5.51
CA SER A 59 -3.37 8.81 -4.41
C SER A 59 -4.23 7.70 -3.81
N CYS A 60 -5.51 7.95 -3.55
CA CYS A 60 -6.44 6.99 -2.97
C CYS A 60 -7.89 7.32 -3.36
N TYR A 61 -8.64 6.31 -3.80
CA TYR A 61 -10.03 6.45 -4.25
C TYR A 61 -10.97 5.62 -3.40
N SER A 62 -12.18 6.14 -3.17
CA SER A 62 -13.29 5.36 -2.64
C SER A 62 -13.80 4.37 -3.70
N GLN A 63 -14.56 3.36 -3.26
CA GLN A 63 -15.22 2.44 -4.20
C GLN A 63 -16.21 3.14 -5.13
N SER A 64 -16.95 4.13 -4.64
CA SER A 64 -17.87 4.90 -5.49
C SER A 64 -17.12 5.66 -6.60
N ALA A 65 -16.00 6.30 -6.26
CA ALA A 65 -15.17 7.02 -7.20
C ALA A 65 -14.55 6.07 -8.24
N TRP A 66 -14.03 4.93 -7.79
CA TRP A 66 -13.45 3.92 -8.67
C TRP A 66 -14.47 3.38 -9.69
N GLN A 67 -15.69 3.08 -9.24
CA GLN A 67 -16.76 2.60 -10.11
C GLN A 67 -17.18 3.62 -11.17
N ASN A 68 -17.12 4.92 -10.85
CA ASN A 68 -17.35 5.97 -11.84
C ASN A 68 -16.22 5.99 -12.88
N MET A 69 -14.97 5.91 -12.44
CA MET A 69 -13.80 5.91 -13.32
C MET A 69 -13.75 4.68 -14.25
N LEU A 70 -14.15 3.49 -13.78
CA LEU A 70 -14.24 2.30 -14.62
C LEU A 70 -15.22 2.48 -15.80
N ARG A 71 -16.21 3.35 -15.65
CA ARG A 71 -17.17 3.71 -16.71
C ARG A 71 -16.71 4.89 -17.56
N GLY A 72 -15.43 5.27 -17.45
CA GLY A 72 -14.82 6.38 -18.17
C GLY A 72 -15.27 7.77 -17.71
N ARG A 73 -15.84 7.90 -16.49
CA ARG A 73 -16.32 9.17 -15.94
C ARG A 73 -15.29 9.77 -14.99
N LEU A 74 -15.49 11.03 -14.59
CA LEU A 74 -14.74 11.62 -13.47
C LEU A 74 -14.96 10.80 -12.19
N PRO A 75 -14.05 10.88 -11.20
CA PRO A 75 -14.27 10.26 -9.89
C PRO A 75 -15.61 10.65 -9.26
N GLN A 76 -16.04 11.90 -9.44
CA GLN A 76 -17.35 12.39 -8.96
C GLN A 76 -18.56 11.86 -9.77
N GLY A 77 -18.32 11.23 -10.92
CA GLY A 77 -19.35 10.80 -11.86
C GLY A 77 -19.48 11.74 -13.06
N GLY A 78 -20.72 11.97 -13.51
CA GLY A 78 -21.01 12.78 -14.70
C GLY A 78 -20.97 12.02 -16.03
N LYS A 79 -20.76 12.76 -17.13
CA LYS A 79 -20.70 12.18 -18.48
C LYS A 79 -19.36 11.45 -18.69
N PRO A 80 -19.35 10.33 -19.43
CA PRO A 80 -18.11 9.65 -19.80
C PRO A 80 -17.21 10.59 -20.63
N ILE A 81 -15.94 10.65 -20.25
CA ILE A 81 -14.87 11.40 -20.93
C ILE A 81 -14.09 10.48 -21.87
N ILE A 82 -13.94 9.21 -21.49
CA ILE A 82 -13.26 8.18 -22.29
C ILE A 82 -14.19 6.99 -22.52
N LEU A 83 -14.11 6.38 -23.70
CA LEU A 83 -14.77 5.10 -23.98
C LEU A 83 -13.89 3.97 -23.47
N ARG A 84 -14.46 3.07 -22.67
CA ARG A 84 -13.72 2.01 -21.98
C ARG A 84 -14.62 0.81 -21.71
N ASN A 85 -14.02 -0.39 -21.67
CA ASN A 85 -14.64 -1.57 -21.10
C ASN A 85 -14.60 -1.52 -19.55
N PRO A 86 -15.76 -1.51 -18.86
CA PRO A 86 -15.80 -1.44 -17.39
C PRO A 86 -15.16 -2.64 -16.67
N GLU A 87 -14.95 -3.75 -17.38
CA GLU A 87 -14.30 -4.95 -16.82
C GLU A 87 -12.78 -4.83 -16.74
N ASP A 88 -12.17 -3.94 -17.54
CA ASP A 88 -10.73 -3.74 -17.53
C ASP A 88 -10.32 -2.98 -16.26
N TYR A 89 -9.12 -3.23 -15.72
CA TYR A 89 -8.60 -2.52 -14.55
C TYR A 89 -7.92 -1.18 -14.92
N LEU A 90 -8.12 -0.13 -14.13
CA LEU A 90 -7.63 1.23 -14.48
C LEU A 90 -6.10 1.30 -14.42
N SER A 91 -5.49 1.69 -15.54
CA SER A 91 -4.08 2.06 -15.58
C SER A 91 -3.87 3.45 -14.99
N TYR A 92 -2.64 3.73 -14.54
CA TYR A 92 -2.29 5.05 -14.03
C TYR A 92 -2.43 6.15 -15.10
N ALA A 93 -2.09 5.84 -16.35
CA ALA A 93 -2.23 6.78 -17.47
C ALA A 93 -3.69 7.19 -17.68
N GLU A 94 -4.62 6.23 -17.64
CA GLU A 94 -6.06 6.51 -17.77
C GLU A 94 -6.59 7.34 -16.61
N ILE A 95 -6.13 7.08 -15.39
CA ILE A 95 -6.49 7.89 -14.22
C ILE A 95 -5.98 9.32 -14.37
N CYS A 96 -4.76 9.53 -14.89
CA CYS A 96 -4.27 10.87 -15.21
C CYS A 96 -5.16 11.56 -16.25
N THR A 97 -5.61 10.85 -17.29
CA THR A 97 -6.54 11.40 -18.29
C THR A 97 -7.89 11.78 -17.67
N LEU A 98 -8.47 10.89 -16.86
CA LEU A 98 -9.75 11.12 -16.19
C LEU A 98 -9.66 12.31 -15.22
N GLU A 99 -8.57 12.44 -14.48
CA GLU A 99 -8.36 13.51 -13.50
C GLU A 99 -7.78 14.81 -14.10
N GLN A 100 -7.56 14.83 -15.42
CA GLN A 100 -6.92 15.94 -16.13
C GLN A 100 -5.54 16.30 -15.52
N LEU A 101 -4.82 15.28 -15.06
CA LEU A 101 -3.48 15.42 -14.51
C LEU A 101 -2.45 15.28 -15.63
N ASN A 102 -1.41 16.11 -15.55
CA ASN A 102 -0.24 15.89 -16.39
C ASN A 102 0.38 14.54 -16.03
N ASN A 103 0.40 13.59 -16.98
CA ASN A 103 1.13 12.34 -16.84
C ASN A 103 2.65 12.63 -16.92
N ARG A 104 3.20 13.21 -15.86
CA ARG A 104 4.63 13.56 -15.76
C ARG A 104 5.52 12.32 -15.54
N THR A 105 4.92 11.17 -15.24
CA THR A 105 5.63 9.92 -14.98
C THR A 105 5.69 9.09 -16.25
N LYS A 106 6.88 8.97 -16.84
CA LYS A 106 7.18 8.07 -17.96
C LYS A 106 7.15 6.57 -17.59
N THR A 107 6.60 6.19 -16.44
CA THR A 107 6.76 4.82 -15.94
C THR A 107 5.44 4.22 -15.51
N ASP A 108 5.13 3.06 -16.09
CA ASP A 108 4.15 2.05 -15.64
C ASP A 108 4.51 1.45 -14.27
N ALA A 109 5.13 2.25 -13.39
CA ALA A 109 5.65 1.83 -12.10
C ALA A 109 4.57 1.81 -11.03
N TYR A 110 3.38 2.36 -11.31
CA TYR A 110 2.31 2.51 -10.33
C TYR A 110 1.08 1.70 -10.71
N GLU A 111 0.48 1.11 -9.68
CA GLU A 111 -0.76 0.36 -9.75
C GLU A 111 -1.66 0.76 -8.56
N PHE A 112 -2.95 0.50 -8.66
CA PHE A 112 -3.90 0.72 -7.58
C PHE A 112 -4.23 -0.61 -6.92
N LEU A 113 -3.96 -0.71 -5.61
CA LEU A 113 -4.30 -1.87 -4.80
C LEU A 113 -5.73 -1.72 -4.28
N CYS A 114 -6.59 -2.69 -4.59
CA CYS A 114 -7.93 -2.81 -3.99
C CYS A 114 -7.78 -3.30 -2.55
N VAL A 115 -8.26 -2.53 -1.58
CA VAL A 115 -8.16 -2.84 -0.15
C VAL A 115 -9.55 -2.81 0.47
N GLN A 116 -9.90 -3.86 1.23
CA GLN A 116 -11.14 -3.89 1.98
C GLN A 116 -11.04 -2.97 3.19
N ILE A 117 -12.04 -2.11 3.39
CA ILE A 117 -12.10 -1.26 4.58
C ILE A 117 -12.91 -1.92 5.70
N PRO A 118 -12.61 -1.61 6.98
CA PRO A 118 -13.41 -2.04 8.12
C PRO A 118 -14.89 -1.73 7.93
N ARG A 119 -15.77 -2.61 8.39
CA ARG A 119 -17.23 -2.40 8.30
C ARG A 119 -17.71 -1.23 9.18
N GLU A 120 -17.04 -1.06 10.32
CA GLU A 120 -17.36 -0.07 11.34
C GLU A 120 -16.07 0.61 11.76
N ILE A 121 -16.15 1.92 11.98
CA ILE A 121 -15.04 2.76 12.43
C ILE A 121 -15.52 3.67 13.55
N TYR A 122 -14.59 4.15 14.37
CA TYR A 122 -14.90 5.07 15.45
C TYR A 122 -14.53 6.50 15.04
N VAL A 123 -15.53 7.36 14.91
CA VAL A 123 -15.36 8.76 14.50
C VAL A 123 -16.03 9.65 15.53
N ASN A 124 -15.27 10.61 16.09
CA ASN A 124 -15.78 11.63 17.01
C ASN A 124 -16.63 11.09 18.19
N GLY A 125 -16.25 9.96 18.78
CA GLY A 125 -16.98 9.42 19.93
C GLY A 125 -18.07 8.39 19.58
N HIS A 126 -18.31 8.13 18.31
CA HIS A 126 -19.38 7.24 17.85
C HIS A 126 -18.88 6.20 16.86
N VAL A 127 -19.52 5.03 16.88
CA VAL A 127 -19.30 3.98 15.88
C VAL A 127 -20.14 4.29 14.65
N GLU A 128 -19.49 4.48 13.51
CA GLU A 128 -20.11 4.70 12.22
C GLU A 128 -19.90 3.50 11.30
N ARG A 129 -20.93 3.14 10.54
CA ARG A 129 -20.82 2.11 9.51
C ARG A 129 -20.21 2.70 8.24
N THR A 130 -19.12 2.10 7.76
CA THR A 130 -18.46 2.55 6.54
C THR A 130 -19.33 2.29 5.31
N THR A 131 -19.25 3.22 4.36
CA THR A 131 -19.96 3.15 3.08
C THR A 131 -18.96 3.22 1.92
N LYS A 132 -19.44 3.00 0.69
CA LYS A 132 -18.62 3.05 -0.54
C LYS A 132 -18.01 4.43 -0.82
N SER A 133 -18.42 5.46 -0.07
CA SER A 133 -17.93 6.83 -0.20
C SER A 133 -16.75 7.15 0.73
N TYR A 134 -16.44 6.26 1.69
CA TYR A 134 -15.27 6.45 2.55
C TYR A 134 -13.98 6.23 1.75
N THR A 135 -12.99 7.07 2.05
CA THR A 135 -11.63 6.97 1.52
C THR A 135 -10.65 7.42 2.60
N LEU A 136 -9.36 7.30 2.31
CA LEU A 136 -8.30 7.86 3.14
C LEU A 136 -7.96 9.28 2.67
N ASP A 137 -7.56 10.12 3.61
CA ASP A 137 -6.93 11.38 3.27
C ASP A 137 -5.48 11.21 2.83
N SER A 138 -4.81 12.30 2.45
CA SER A 138 -3.39 12.26 2.09
C SER A 138 -2.51 11.69 3.17
N SER A 139 -2.74 12.05 4.45
CA SER A 139 -1.85 11.62 5.52
C SER A 139 -1.95 10.12 5.72
N ALA A 140 -3.16 9.60 5.95
CA ALA A 140 -3.37 8.16 6.15
C ALA A 140 -3.05 7.35 4.89
N ALA A 141 -3.37 7.85 3.69
CA ALA A 141 -3.00 7.17 2.44
C ALA A 141 -1.48 7.09 2.28
N ASN A 142 -0.73 8.16 2.58
CA ASN A 142 0.73 8.12 2.53
C ASN A 142 1.32 7.19 3.60
N GLN A 143 0.75 7.19 4.81
CA GLN A 143 1.16 6.29 5.88
C GLN A 143 0.92 4.83 5.50
N LEU A 144 -0.27 4.51 4.99
CA LEU A 144 -0.58 3.16 4.52
C LEU A 144 0.37 2.73 3.40
N ARG A 145 0.59 3.58 2.39
CA ARG A 145 1.57 3.29 1.32
C ARG A 145 2.98 3.04 1.85
N LYS A 146 3.40 3.76 2.89
CA LYS A 146 4.70 3.58 3.52
C LYS A 146 4.77 2.19 4.18
N LEU A 147 3.77 1.83 4.98
CA LEU A 147 3.68 0.50 5.62
C LEU A 147 3.71 -0.63 4.59
N LEU A 148 2.92 -0.52 3.51
CA LEU A 148 2.91 -1.53 2.45
C LEU A 148 4.28 -1.71 1.79
N ARG A 149 4.98 -0.60 1.55
CA ARG A 149 6.33 -0.62 0.99
C ARG A 149 7.34 -1.20 1.97
N GLU A 150 7.27 -0.84 3.24
CA GLU A 150 8.17 -1.34 4.28
C GLU A 150 8.01 -2.84 4.48
N SER A 151 6.77 -3.35 4.50
CA SER A 151 6.50 -4.78 4.54
C SER A 151 7.13 -5.51 3.35
N PHE A 152 6.96 -4.99 2.13
CA PHE A 152 7.58 -5.55 0.93
C PHE A 152 9.12 -5.58 1.05
N ILE A 153 9.73 -4.46 1.43
CA ILE A 153 11.20 -4.34 1.55
C ILE A 153 11.73 -5.33 2.60
N ARG A 154 11.07 -5.41 3.76
CA ARG A 154 11.47 -6.32 4.84
C ARG A 154 11.46 -7.78 4.37
N VAL A 155 10.35 -8.22 3.77
CA VAL A 155 10.21 -9.61 3.30
C VAL A 155 11.19 -9.92 2.18
N PHE A 156 11.44 -8.99 1.26
CA PHE A 156 12.46 -9.13 0.22
C PHE A 156 13.87 -9.31 0.81
N LEU A 157 14.25 -8.50 1.79
CA LEU A 157 15.59 -8.57 2.41
C LEU A 157 15.77 -9.83 3.26
N ASP A 158 14.73 -10.26 3.96
CA ASP A 158 14.72 -11.53 4.69
C ASP A 158 14.84 -12.72 3.71
N PHE A 159 14.16 -12.65 2.56
CA PHE A 159 14.30 -13.64 1.49
C PHE A 159 15.71 -13.67 0.90
N GLU A 160 16.29 -12.51 0.59
CA GLU A 160 17.65 -12.38 0.07
C GLU A 160 18.68 -12.97 1.05
N THR A 161 18.57 -12.61 2.33
CA THR A 161 19.47 -13.08 3.39
C THR A 161 19.42 -14.60 3.51
N ARG A 162 18.21 -15.19 3.59
CA ARG A 162 18.03 -16.65 3.63
C ARG A 162 18.62 -17.34 2.40
N ASN A 163 18.39 -16.78 1.21
CA ASN A 163 18.94 -17.34 -0.03
C ASN A 163 20.46 -17.29 -0.09
N ARG A 164 21.08 -16.21 0.41
CA ARG A 164 22.55 -16.09 0.48
C ARG A 164 23.15 -17.09 1.45
N ILE A 165 22.57 -17.25 2.65
CA ILE A 165 23.02 -18.24 3.64
C ILE A 165 22.90 -19.66 3.05
N PHE A 166 21.78 -19.99 2.43
CA PHE A 166 21.59 -21.28 1.78
C PHE A 166 22.61 -21.52 0.65
N ALA A 167 22.84 -20.53 -0.20
CA ALA A 167 23.77 -20.63 -1.31
C ALA A 167 25.21 -20.86 -0.82
N GLN A 168 25.63 -20.14 0.22
CA GLN A 168 26.93 -20.32 0.87
C GLN A 168 27.06 -21.72 1.49
N ALA A 169 26.06 -22.18 2.24
CA ALA A 169 26.08 -23.49 2.89
C ALA A 169 26.15 -24.66 1.90
N ASN A 170 25.64 -24.48 0.68
CA ASN A 170 25.60 -25.51 -0.36
C ASN A 170 26.63 -25.32 -1.48
N ASN A 171 27.57 -24.37 -1.34
CA ASN A 171 28.54 -24.00 -2.39
C ASN A 171 27.90 -23.67 -3.76
N ILE A 172 26.70 -23.08 -3.74
CA ILE A 172 26.00 -22.65 -4.95
C ILE A 172 26.32 -21.17 -5.19
N HIS A 173 26.83 -20.82 -6.36
CA HIS A 173 26.98 -19.42 -6.75
C HIS A 173 25.65 -18.89 -7.28
N ARG A 174 25.06 -17.89 -6.60
CA ARG A 174 23.84 -17.20 -7.07
C ARG A 174 24.11 -15.73 -7.28
N SER A 175 23.67 -15.21 -8.42
CA SER A 175 23.75 -13.77 -8.68
C SER A 175 22.61 -13.02 -7.97
N ASP A 176 22.82 -11.74 -7.71
CA ASP A 176 21.80 -10.86 -7.14
C ASP A 176 20.52 -10.76 -7.99
N VAL A 177 20.66 -10.88 -9.32
CA VAL A 177 19.54 -10.87 -10.26
C VAL A 177 18.73 -12.17 -10.12
N GLU A 178 19.40 -13.32 -10.00
CA GLU A 178 18.75 -14.61 -9.81
C GLU A 178 17.95 -14.67 -8.49
N ILE A 179 18.51 -14.13 -7.40
CA ILE A 179 17.80 -14.04 -6.12
C ILE A 179 16.52 -13.19 -6.27
N MET A 180 16.61 -12.07 -6.98
CA MET A 180 15.47 -11.19 -7.21
C MET A 180 14.41 -11.84 -8.12
N GLU A 181 14.82 -12.53 -9.19
CA GLU A 181 13.90 -13.27 -10.05
C GLU A 181 13.19 -14.39 -9.28
N ARG A 182 13.90 -15.14 -8.42
CA ARG A 182 13.29 -16.15 -7.55
C ARG A 182 12.27 -15.55 -6.59
N PHE A 183 12.58 -14.39 -6.01
CA PHE A 183 11.61 -13.67 -5.16
C PHE A 183 10.37 -13.29 -5.95
N PHE A 184 10.54 -12.73 -7.16
CA PHE A 184 9.39 -12.39 -8.00
C PHE A 184 8.58 -13.60 -8.42
N MET A 185 9.22 -14.74 -8.69
CA MET A 185 8.51 -16.00 -8.95
C MET A 185 7.74 -16.50 -7.74
N GLU A 186 8.31 -16.42 -6.53
CA GLU A 186 7.64 -16.86 -5.29
C GLU A 186 6.36 -16.07 -4.99
N TYR A 187 6.36 -14.77 -5.30
CA TYR A 187 5.22 -13.88 -5.07
C TYR A 187 4.44 -13.53 -6.34
N ASP A 188 4.58 -14.32 -7.42
CA ASP A 188 3.90 -14.11 -8.70
C ASP A 188 3.94 -12.64 -9.20
N ILE A 189 5.08 -12.00 -9.00
CA ILE A 189 5.32 -10.62 -9.39
C ILE A 189 5.78 -10.65 -10.86
N PRO A 190 5.09 -9.94 -11.77
CA PRO A 190 5.44 -9.96 -13.17
C PRO A 190 6.83 -9.35 -13.38
N VAL A 191 7.71 -10.13 -14.01
CA VAL A 191 9.07 -9.72 -14.37
C VAL A 191 9.07 -9.40 -15.86
N SER A 192 9.35 -8.14 -16.24
CA SER A 192 9.58 -7.86 -17.66
C SER A 192 10.94 -8.41 -18.10
N HIS A 193 11.00 -8.90 -19.33
CA HIS A 193 12.25 -9.29 -19.99
C HIS A 193 13.03 -8.08 -20.54
N ASP A 194 12.51 -6.86 -20.41
CA ASP A 194 13.21 -5.64 -20.82
C ASP A 194 14.48 -5.39 -19.98
N LEU A 195 15.61 -5.19 -20.67
CA LEU A 195 16.91 -4.87 -20.08
C LEU A 195 16.87 -3.56 -19.27
N ASN A 196 16.11 -2.57 -19.72
CA ASN A 196 15.98 -1.28 -19.02
C ASN A 196 15.24 -1.43 -17.69
N GLU A 197 14.24 -2.31 -17.65
CA GLU A 197 13.50 -2.62 -16.44
C GLU A 197 14.38 -3.37 -15.43
N ARG A 198 15.17 -4.33 -15.90
CA ARG A 198 16.14 -5.07 -15.07
C ARG A 198 17.20 -4.15 -14.45
N GLU A 199 17.70 -3.18 -15.21
CA GLU A 199 18.62 -2.17 -14.68
C GLU A 199 17.94 -1.23 -13.67
N THR A 200 16.69 -0.83 -13.93
CA THR A 200 15.89 -0.05 -12.99
C THR A 200 15.66 -0.81 -11.68
N LEU A 201 15.38 -2.10 -11.77
CA LEU A 201 15.23 -3.01 -10.63
C LEU A 201 16.52 -3.13 -9.81
N ARG A 202 17.69 -3.24 -10.46
CA ARG A 202 18.98 -3.23 -9.77
C ARG A 202 19.19 -1.96 -8.95
N ARG A 203 18.83 -0.80 -9.51
CA ARG A 203 18.90 0.49 -8.79
C ARG A 203 17.90 0.57 -7.63
N LEU A 204 16.69 0.05 -7.83
CA LEU A 204 15.67 -0.04 -6.79
C LEU A 204 16.13 -0.94 -5.64
N LYS A 205 16.75 -2.08 -5.93
CA LYS A 205 17.34 -2.97 -4.94
C LYS A 205 18.37 -2.24 -4.08
N GLN A 206 19.31 -1.54 -4.69
CA GLN A 206 20.31 -0.77 -3.93
C GLN A 206 19.64 0.28 -3.04
N ARG A 207 18.57 0.92 -3.54
CA ARG A 207 17.77 1.86 -2.76
C ARG A 207 17.08 1.20 -1.58
N TRP A 208 16.50 0.00 -1.76
CA TRP A 208 15.86 -0.75 -0.68
C TRP A 208 16.86 -1.18 0.40
N HIS A 209 18.06 -1.62 0.01
CA HIS A 209 19.16 -1.89 0.95
C HIS A 209 19.55 -0.66 1.76
N ASN A 210 19.74 0.49 1.09
CA ASN A 210 20.07 1.73 1.77
C ASN A 210 18.95 2.18 2.71
N GLU A 211 17.69 2.02 2.30
CA GLU A 211 16.51 2.37 3.09
C GLU A 211 16.34 1.46 4.30
N ALA A 212 16.55 0.15 4.15
CA ALA A 212 16.52 -0.77 5.28
C ALA A 212 17.69 -0.57 6.24
N THR A 213 18.88 -0.28 5.73
CA THR A 213 20.04 0.11 6.56
C THR A 213 19.73 1.39 7.32
N TYR A 214 19.09 2.37 6.67
CA TYR A 214 18.61 3.57 7.33
C TYR A 214 17.56 3.25 8.39
N LEU A 215 16.56 2.41 8.11
CA LEU A 215 15.54 2.03 9.10
C LEU A 215 16.14 1.28 10.30
N ALA A 216 17.13 0.40 10.07
CA ALA A 216 17.83 -0.33 11.12
C ALA A 216 18.76 0.56 11.96
N SER A 217 19.31 1.63 11.38
CA SER A 217 20.22 2.57 12.05
C SER A 217 19.52 3.82 12.60
N SER A 218 18.31 4.12 12.14
CA SER A 218 17.59 5.33 12.51
C SER A 218 16.89 5.15 13.86
N PRO A 219 17.25 5.95 14.89
CA PRO A 219 16.57 5.94 16.19
C PRO A 219 15.13 6.49 16.11
N ALA A 220 14.63 6.84 14.91
CA ALA A 220 13.29 7.35 14.70
C ALA A 220 12.17 6.30 14.90
N ILE A 221 12.46 5.00 14.80
CA ILE A 221 11.48 3.95 15.15
C ILE A 221 11.14 4.01 16.65
N ILE A 222 12.09 4.45 17.49
CA ILE A 222 11.90 4.67 18.93
C ILE A 222 11.19 6.01 19.22
N LYS A 223 11.11 6.92 18.23
CA LYS A 223 10.48 8.24 18.36
C LYS A 223 9.23 8.41 17.49
N ASP A 224 8.63 7.33 17.01
CA ASP A 224 7.32 7.42 16.37
C ASP A 224 6.29 7.62 17.50
N GLY A 225 5.67 8.80 17.55
CA GLY A 225 4.80 9.22 18.66
C GLY A 225 3.58 8.31 18.91
N LEU A 226 3.30 7.39 17.98
CA LEU A 226 2.32 6.31 18.11
C LEU A 226 2.86 5.10 18.89
N VAL A 227 4.13 4.73 18.69
CA VAL A 227 4.78 3.61 19.40
C VAL A 227 5.14 4.03 20.82
N SER A 228 5.65 5.25 21.01
CA SER A 228 5.95 5.78 22.35
C SER A 228 4.69 5.96 23.21
N ARG A 229 3.51 6.15 22.61
CA ARG A 229 2.23 6.19 23.32
C ARG A 229 1.77 4.82 23.82
N ILE A 230 2.06 3.75 23.08
CA ILE A 230 1.74 2.38 23.49
C ILE A 230 2.66 2.00 24.65
N ASP A 231 3.96 2.28 24.55
CA ASP A 231 4.93 2.02 25.62
C ASP A 231 4.65 2.85 26.89
N GLU A 232 4.29 4.13 26.78
CA GLU A 232 3.94 4.94 27.96
C GLU A 232 2.68 4.43 28.67
N HIS A 233 1.67 3.95 27.93
CA HIS A 233 0.44 3.41 28.49
C HIS A 233 0.65 2.05 29.18
N GLU A 234 1.61 1.25 28.68
CA GLU A 234 2.02 -0.02 29.29
C GLU A 234 2.97 0.19 30.49
N LEU A 235 3.88 1.18 30.42
CA LEU A 235 4.81 1.53 31.50
C LEU A 235 4.11 2.19 32.70
N THR A 236 3.01 2.93 32.47
CA THR A 236 2.26 3.62 33.54
C THR A 236 1.06 2.85 34.07
N GLY A 237 0.86 1.59 33.63
CA GLY A 237 -0.11 0.69 34.24
C GLY A 237 -1.57 1.14 34.10
N GLY A 238 -1.93 1.76 32.96
CA GLY A 238 -3.32 1.92 32.55
C GLY A 238 -4.26 2.60 33.55
N ARG A 239 -3.80 3.58 34.35
CA ARG A 239 -4.74 4.44 35.08
C ARG A 239 -5.20 5.59 34.19
N PRO A 240 -6.51 5.75 33.95
CA PRO A 240 -7.03 6.97 33.35
C PRO A 240 -6.60 8.14 34.24
N LYS A 241 -5.94 9.16 33.66
CA LYS A 241 -5.95 10.48 34.30
C LYS A 241 -7.40 10.95 34.25
N TYR A 242 -8.10 10.80 35.36
CA TYR A 242 -9.30 11.60 35.59
C TYR A 242 -8.81 13.02 35.84
N ASP A 243 -9.32 13.96 35.05
CA ASP A 243 -9.18 15.38 35.35
C ASP A 243 -9.93 15.64 36.66
N GLY A 244 -9.18 15.90 37.73
CA GLY A 244 -9.70 16.36 39.01
C GLY A 244 -9.24 15.52 40.20
N GLU A 245 -8.28 16.07 40.95
CA GLU A 245 -8.20 16.02 42.41
C GLU A 245 -7.13 17.06 42.84
N ASP A 246 -7.63 18.18 43.37
CA ASP A 246 -7.04 19.32 44.10
C ASP A 246 -5.75 20.04 43.61
#